data_AF-A0A8K1CNR8-F1
#
_entry.id   AF-A0A8K1CNR8-F1
#
_cell.length_a   1.000
_cell.length_b   1.000
_cell.length_c   1.000
_cell.angle_alpha   90.00
_cell.angle_beta   90.00
_cell.angle_gamma   90.00
#
_symmetry.space_group_name_H-M   'P 1'
#
loop_
_entity.id
_entity.type
_entity.pdbx_description
1 polymer ?
#
loop_
_entity_poly.entity_id
_entity_poly.type
_entity_poly.pdbx_seq_one_letter_code
_entity_poly.pdbx_strand_id
1 'polypeptide(L)'
;MSTTTEYTQLVHSLGKTLLVEGGYALHHLHHANTSEVREIVQHLLVIRQPPQDVNDEDEQRIYEQVDAILALERQRQLTVHTTDLPTVSSEESSPLRRISLWKGDITSLDATAIVNAANSQLLGCFQPTHKCIDNVIHCKAGPRLRTACHEIMEQQGREEPVGSAKITSGFALPSKYVIHTVGPQLRRGASPTAKECEQLNSCYISSLDLLLKTVGSESKEDISVAFPCISTGLFAFPSDVAVPLVVNSVKEWLQDHPELSTWKVIFNTFLPRDYELYHEYLESQNGGFPLPPQPVDPALQKALQLVKDADYLVIAGGAGLSAAAGLDYTSEKVMQKFHPGIRKVLPSFRTMYNSIGHTDWDPPLMWGYLFKQISVVRFDWVRHRTAPTYDYLKAIRARFENREPGSTFVITTNADGMFEQEGFPTESIYIMQGSYGRIQCKRPCRIDSIWDSKPFMEKALESFNPSTYRIEDPAGIPKCPNCNGGMFLHLRVDGSFLQNALDGKKREYKAWCDTVVAKAAKEGKKLVIVEIGAGFNTPGVIRFPDERLATYDGVSLVRINAQHPEIPFESNGVGLSGDANPTLQYIAEHLAP
;
A
#
# COMPACT_ATOMS: atom_id res chain seq x y z
N MET A 1 -27.57 9.79 -13.59
CA MET A 1 -26.12 9.84 -13.89
C MET A 1 -25.48 8.60 -13.30
N SER A 2 -24.42 8.04 -13.90
CA SER A 2 -23.68 6.97 -13.21
C SER A 2 -22.95 7.55 -12.00
N THR A 3 -22.76 6.75 -10.94
CA THR A 3 -22.04 7.15 -9.72
C THR A 3 -20.65 7.74 -10.03
N THR A 4 -19.97 7.23 -11.06
CA THR A 4 -18.69 7.76 -11.52
C THR A 4 -18.80 9.17 -12.10
N THR A 5 -19.84 9.46 -12.90
CA THR A 5 -20.05 10.81 -13.45
C THR A 5 -20.32 11.83 -12.35
N GLU A 6 -21.14 11.45 -11.37
CA GLU A 6 -21.43 12.29 -10.20
C GLU A 6 -20.16 12.58 -9.39
N TYR A 7 -19.37 11.55 -9.08
CA TYR A 7 -18.10 11.70 -8.37
C TYR A 7 -17.14 12.65 -9.09
N THR A 8 -16.91 12.46 -10.39
CA THR A 8 -16.05 13.34 -11.20
C THR A 8 -16.54 14.79 -11.17
N GLN A 9 -17.85 15.02 -11.29
CA GLN A 9 -18.41 16.38 -11.25
C GLN A 9 -18.20 17.04 -9.89
N LEU A 10 -18.44 16.32 -8.79
CA LEU A 10 -18.24 16.82 -7.43
C LEU A 10 -16.77 17.16 -7.19
N VAL A 11 -15.85 16.24 -7.49
CA VAL A 11 -14.40 16.43 -7.27
C VAL A 11 -13.87 17.60 -8.09
N HIS A 12 -14.22 17.71 -9.37
CA HIS A 12 -13.77 18.83 -10.20
C HIS A 12 -14.41 20.17 -9.79
N SER A 13 -15.67 20.16 -9.35
CA SER A 13 -16.32 21.37 -8.82
C SER A 13 -15.61 21.85 -7.57
N LEU A 14 -15.40 20.96 -6.60
CA LEU A 14 -14.76 21.29 -5.32
C LEU A 14 -13.29 21.72 -5.53
N GLY A 15 -12.57 21.04 -6.43
CA GLY A 15 -11.20 21.42 -6.80
C GLY A 15 -11.10 22.84 -7.35
N LYS A 16 -12.07 23.28 -8.16
CA LYS A 16 -12.14 24.68 -8.63
C LYS A 16 -12.37 25.64 -7.47
N THR A 17 -13.34 25.35 -6.61
CA THR A 17 -13.67 26.19 -5.45
C THR A 17 -12.45 26.38 -4.55
N LEU A 18 -11.79 25.30 -4.14
CA LEU A 18 -10.65 25.35 -3.23
C LEU A 18 -9.40 26.00 -3.85
N LEU A 19 -9.17 25.81 -5.16
CA LEU A 19 -8.06 26.50 -5.83
C LEU A 19 -8.30 28.01 -5.89
N VAL A 20 -9.53 28.45 -6.19
CA VAL A 20 -9.89 29.87 -6.20
C VAL A 20 -9.77 30.47 -4.81
N GLU A 21 -10.28 29.78 -3.78
CA GLU A 21 -10.15 30.20 -2.38
C GLU A 21 -8.67 30.37 -1.97
N GLY A 22 -7.82 29.42 -2.36
CA GLY A 22 -6.37 29.47 -2.09
C GLY A 22 -5.58 30.46 -2.96
N GLY A 23 -6.22 31.17 -3.89
CA GLY A 23 -5.55 32.11 -4.80
C GLY A 23 -4.72 31.44 -5.91
N TYR A 24 -4.99 30.17 -6.22
CA TYR A 24 -4.31 29.41 -7.26
C TYR A 24 -5.03 29.48 -8.61
N ALA A 25 -4.27 29.35 -9.70
CA ALA A 25 -4.83 29.34 -11.06
C ALA A 25 -5.42 27.96 -11.43
N LEU A 26 -6.52 27.96 -12.19
CA LEU A 26 -7.25 26.74 -12.57
C LEU A 26 -6.55 25.87 -13.63
N HIS A 27 -5.43 26.33 -14.20
CA HIS A 27 -4.70 25.58 -15.23
C HIS A 27 -4.24 24.19 -14.76
N HIS A 28 -4.06 24.00 -13.44
CA HIS A 28 -3.80 22.70 -12.82
C HIS A 28 -4.90 21.65 -13.07
N LEU A 29 -6.13 22.07 -13.37
CA LEU A 29 -7.26 21.18 -13.62
C LEU A 29 -7.48 20.83 -15.10
N HIS A 30 -6.87 21.55 -16.04
CA HIS A 30 -7.20 21.42 -17.47
C HIS A 30 -6.85 20.05 -18.06
N HIS A 31 -5.81 19.41 -17.53
CA HIS A 31 -5.32 18.11 -18.00
C HIS A 31 -5.31 17.03 -16.91
N ALA A 32 -5.74 17.40 -15.70
CA ALA A 32 -5.77 16.48 -14.57
C ALA A 32 -6.97 15.53 -14.70
N ASN A 33 -6.72 14.24 -14.50
CA ASN A 33 -7.78 13.25 -14.32
C ASN A 33 -8.43 13.39 -12.94
N THR A 34 -9.56 12.72 -12.72
CA THR A 34 -10.33 12.87 -11.47
C THR A 34 -9.52 12.47 -10.23
N SER A 35 -8.64 11.46 -10.32
CA SER A 35 -7.81 11.03 -9.19
C SER A 35 -6.76 12.10 -8.82
N GLU A 36 -6.13 12.73 -9.82
CA GLU A 36 -5.19 13.84 -9.60
C GLU A 36 -5.91 15.05 -9.00
N VAL A 37 -7.11 15.39 -9.48
CA VAL A 37 -7.91 16.47 -8.90
C VAL A 37 -8.32 16.14 -7.46
N ARG A 38 -8.66 14.88 -7.16
CA ARG A 38 -9.00 14.45 -5.81
C ARG A 38 -7.82 14.58 -4.83
N GLU A 39 -6.61 14.30 -5.29
CA GLU A 39 -5.37 14.51 -4.52
C GLU A 39 -5.14 16.00 -4.25
N ILE A 40 -5.31 16.86 -5.26
CA ILE A 40 -5.25 18.32 -5.09
C ILE A 40 -6.28 18.80 -4.05
N VAL A 41 -7.53 18.36 -4.18
CA VAL A 41 -8.60 18.65 -3.20
C VAL A 41 -8.18 18.22 -1.79
N GLN A 42 -7.63 17.01 -1.63
CA GLN A 42 -7.15 16.54 -0.34
C GLN A 42 -6.06 17.46 0.24
N HIS A 43 -5.07 17.81 -0.56
CA HIS A 43 -3.97 18.67 -0.11
C HIS A 43 -4.46 20.06 0.31
N LEU A 44 -5.38 20.64 -0.47
CA LEU A 44 -5.99 21.93 -0.15
C LEU A 44 -6.80 21.86 1.15
N LEU A 45 -7.63 20.82 1.33
CA LEU A 45 -8.38 20.62 2.58
C LEU A 45 -7.47 20.43 3.80
N VAL A 46 -6.34 19.72 3.64
CA VAL A 46 -5.37 19.50 4.72
C VAL A 46 -4.75 20.82 5.20
N ILE A 47 -4.41 21.74 4.30
CA ILE A 47 -3.80 23.03 4.67
C ILE A 47 -4.82 24.12 5.02
N ARG A 48 -6.11 23.91 4.70
CA ARG A 48 -7.19 24.88 4.90
C ARG A 48 -7.42 25.17 6.38
N GLN A 49 -7.46 26.44 6.76
CA GLN A 49 -7.77 26.85 8.13
C GLN A 49 -9.26 26.63 8.44
N PRO A 50 -9.65 26.47 9.72
CA PRO A 50 -11.06 26.51 10.08
C PRO A 50 -11.67 27.87 9.65
N PRO A 51 -12.95 27.88 9.24
CA PRO A 51 -13.61 29.12 8.81
C PRO A 51 -13.80 30.08 10.00
N GLN A 52 -13.88 31.38 9.70
CA GLN A 52 -14.21 32.40 10.71
C GLN A 52 -15.70 32.42 11.07
N ASP A 53 -16.57 32.19 10.08
CA ASP A 53 -18.01 32.03 10.27
C ASP A 53 -18.44 30.65 9.78
N VAL A 54 -18.85 29.80 10.71
CA VAL A 54 -19.32 28.44 10.42
C VAL A 54 -20.67 28.42 9.72
N ASN A 55 -21.42 29.53 9.73
CA ASN A 55 -22.73 29.65 9.08
C ASN A 55 -22.64 30.27 7.68
N ASP A 56 -21.44 30.57 7.19
CA ASP A 56 -21.24 31.05 5.83
C ASP A 56 -21.79 30.05 4.79
N GLU A 57 -22.54 30.56 3.81
CA GLU A 57 -23.22 29.71 2.83
C GLU A 57 -22.24 28.98 1.91
N ASP A 58 -21.13 29.62 1.55
CA ASP A 58 -20.09 29.00 0.72
C ASP A 58 -19.35 27.90 1.49
N GLU A 59 -19.12 28.10 2.79
CA GLU A 59 -18.55 27.08 3.69
C GLU A 59 -19.46 25.86 3.81
N GLN A 60 -20.76 26.05 4.04
CA GLN A 60 -21.71 24.94 4.10
C GLN A 60 -21.76 24.16 2.79
N ARG A 61 -21.67 24.86 1.64
CA ARG A 61 -21.60 24.21 0.33
C ARG A 61 -20.34 23.37 0.16
N ILE A 62 -19.18 23.84 0.64
CA ILE A 62 -17.93 23.05 0.65
C ILE A 62 -18.13 21.79 1.49
N TYR A 63 -18.73 21.91 2.68
CA TYR A 63 -19.01 20.76 3.53
C TYR A 63 -19.91 19.72 2.85
N GLU A 64 -21.03 20.15 2.27
CA GLU A 64 -21.95 19.26 1.56
C GLU A 64 -21.26 18.54 0.39
N GLN A 65 -20.41 19.24 -0.36
CA GLN A 65 -19.64 18.63 -1.45
C GLN A 65 -18.63 17.60 -0.94
N VAL A 66 -17.91 17.90 0.14
CA VAL A 66 -16.96 16.95 0.74
C VAL A 66 -17.71 15.74 1.31
N ASP A 67 -18.82 15.96 2.02
CA ASP A 67 -19.64 14.88 2.59
C ASP A 67 -20.18 13.96 1.49
N ALA A 68 -20.63 14.52 0.36
CA ALA A 68 -21.07 13.76 -0.81
C ALA A 68 -19.93 12.92 -1.43
N ILE A 69 -18.74 13.51 -1.61
CA ILE A 69 -17.56 12.80 -2.13
C ILE A 69 -17.17 11.66 -1.19
N LEU A 70 -17.09 11.91 0.11
CA LEU A 70 -16.72 10.91 1.10
C LEU A 70 -17.79 9.81 1.24
N ALA A 71 -19.08 10.14 1.10
CA ALA A 71 -20.14 9.14 1.06
C ALA A 71 -20.00 8.19 -0.14
N LEU A 72 -19.68 8.73 -1.33
CA LEU A 72 -19.41 7.93 -2.52
C LEU A 72 -18.17 7.05 -2.37
N GLU A 73 -17.10 7.58 -1.78
CA GLU A 73 -15.89 6.80 -1.46
C GLU A 73 -16.18 5.68 -0.45
N ARG A 74 -16.99 5.97 0.57
CA ARG A 74 -17.36 5.00 1.61
C ARG A 74 -18.16 3.84 1.05
N GLN A 75 -19.03 4.05 0.06
CA GLN A 75 -19.74 2.95 -0.63
C GLN A 75 -18.79 1.92 -1.26
N ARG A 76 -17.53 2.30 -1.53
CA ARG A 76 -16.50 1.41 -2.07
C ARG A 76 -15.55 0.85 -1.02
N GLN A 77 -15.48 1.50 0.15
CA GLN A 77 -14.73 1.03 1.29
C GLN A 77 -15.56 0.00 2.06
N LEU A 78 -14.93 -1.08 2.48
CA LEU A 78 -15.62 -2.10 3.27
C LEU A 78 -15.57 -1.70 4.74
N THR A 79 -16.74 -1.60 5.35
CA THR A 79 -16.90 -1.30 6.77
C THR A 79 -16.73 -2.57 7.60
N VAL A 80 -16.01 -2.47 8.72
CA VAL A 80 -15.85 -3.56 9.68
C VAL A 80 -16.73 -3.26 10.88
N HIS A 81 -17.71 -4.13 11.15
CA HIS A 81 -18.55 -4.00 12.33
C HIS A 81 -17.82 -4.49 13.56
N THR A 82 -17.86 -3.69 14.63
CA THR A 82 -17.15 -4.02 15.87
C THR A 82 -17.72 -5.25 16.59
N THR A 83 -18.97 -5.64 16.29
CA THR A 83 -19.60 -6.88 16.75
C THR A 83 -18.92 -8.13 16.18
N ASP A 84 -18.37 -8.05 14.98
CA ASP A 84 -17.73 -9.18 14.28
C ASP A 84 -16.28 -9.40 14.73
N LEU A 85 -15.71 -8.44 15.46
CA LEU A 85 -14.38 -8.57 16.02
C LEU A 85 -14.38 -9.53 17.22
N PRO A 86 -13.52 -10.57 17.20
CA PRO A 86 -13.45 -11.53 18.28
C PRO A 86 -12.80 -10.89 19.51
N THR A 87 -13.16 -11.41 20.67
CA THR A 87 -12.70 -10.91 21.97
C THR A 87 -11.53 -11.75 22.47
N VAL A 88 -10.65 -11.18 23.29
CA VAL A 88 -9.45 -11.84 23.81
C VAL A 88 -9.80 -13.10 24.61
N SER A 89 -10.89 -13.06 25.37
CA SER A 89 -11.41 -14.20 26.12
C SER A 89 -12.87 -14.47 25.78
N SER A 90 -13.28 -15.74 25.86
CA SER A 90 -14.68 -16.17 25.81
C SER A 90 -15.30 -16.32 27.20
N GLU A 91 -14.51 -16.20 28.28
CA GLU A 91 -14.99 -16.35 29.66
C GLU A 91 -15.81 -15.14 30.10
N GLU A 92 -17.06 -15.36 30.51
CA GLU A 92 -17.99 -14.27 30.85
C GLU A 92 -17.52 -13.39 32.01
N SER A 93 -16.84 -13.95 32.99
CA SER A 93 -16.31 -13.24 34.15
C SER A 93 -15.00 -12.49 33.87
N SER A 94 -14.37 -12.72 32.72
CA SER A 94 -13.07 -12.11 32.41
C SER A 94 -13.25 -10.70 31.84
N PRO A 95 -12.55 -9.68 32.36
CA PRO A 95 -12.55 -8.35 31.75
C PRO A 95 -12.00 -8.39 30.31
N LEU A 96 -11.20 -9.40 29.97
CA LEU A 96 -10.66 -9.61 28.62
C LEU A 96 -11.75 -9.99 27.59
N ARG A 97 -12.94 -10.42 28.02
CA ARG A 97 -14.09 -10.61 27.10
C ARG A 97 -14.54 -9.29 26.47
N ARG A 98 -14.24 -8.15 27.11
CA ARG A 98 -14.55 -6.82 26.59
C ARG A 98 -13.40 -6.19 25.80
N ILE A 99 -12.31 -6.92 25.57
CA ILE A 99 -11.15 -6.44 24.83
C ILE A 99 -11.04 -7.20 23.49
N SER A 100 -10.80 -6.47 22.41
CA SER A 100 -10.45 -7.02 21.10
C SER A 100 -9.12 -6.45 20.63
N LEU A 101 -8.36 -7.24 19.89
CA LEU A 101 -7.17 -6.79 19.16
C LEU A 101 -7.51 -6.82 17.67
N TRP A 102 -7.23 -5.75 16.93
CA TRP A 102 -7.52 -5.70 15.50
C TRP A 102 -6.43 -4.97 14.73
N LYS A 103 -6.02 -5.51 13.59
CA LYS A 103 -5.08 -4.87 12.67
C LYS A 103 -5.80 -4.40 11.42
N GLY A 104 -5.82 -3.09 11.20
CA GLY A 104 -6.49 -2.52 10.03
C GLY A 104 -6.66 -1.00 10.09
N ASP A 105 -7.35 -0.45 9.11
CA ASP A 105 -7.63 1.00 9.02
C ASP A 105 -8.75 1.39 9.99
N ILE A 106 -8.41 2.10 11.07
CA ILE A 106 -9.38 2.54 12.09
C ILE A 106 -10.56 3.34 11.51
N THR A 107 -10.38 4.00 10.36
CA THR A 107 -11.44 4.80 9.71
C THR A 107 -12.51 3.94 9.03
N SER A 108 -12.30 2.63 8.95
CA SER A 108 -13.28 1.65 8.45
C SER A 108 -14.12 0.98 9.54
N LEU A 109 -13.84 1.25 10.83
CA LEU A 109 -14.58 0.64 11.94
C LEU A 109 -15.91 1.35 12.19
N ASP A 110 -16.98 0.57 12.14
CA ASP A 110 -18.30 0.96 12.68
C ASP A 110 -18.31 0.76 14.20
N ALA A 111 -17.72 1.74 14.88
CA ALA A 111 -17.59 1.81 16.33
C ALA A 111 -18.44 2.96 16.91
N THR A 112 -18.76 2.89 18.20
CA THR A 112 -19.37 4.07 18.86
C THR A 112 -18.41 5.25 18.84
N ALA A 113 -17.13 5.02 19.16
CA ALA A 113 -16.09 6.02 19.05
C ALA A 113 -14.78 5.44 18.54
N ILE A 114 -14.02 6.24 17.80
CA ILE A 114 -12.60 5.99 17.55
C ILE A 114 -11.77 7.06 18.26
N VAL A 115 -10.57 6.70 18.69
CA VAL A 115 -9.65 7.64 19.33
C VAL A 115 -8.66 8.17 18.30
N ASN A 116 -8.49 9.49 18.28
CA ASN A 116 -7.48 10.20 17.51
C ASN A 116 -6.31 10.57 18.44
N ALA A 117 -5.09 10.16 18.06
CA ALA A 117 -3.86 10.66 18.67
C ALA A 117 -3.54 12.04 18.09
N ALA A 118 -4.14 13.07 18.69
CA ALA A 118 -4.10 14.44 18.22
C ALA A 118 -2.83 15.19 18.68
N ASN A 119 -2.56 16.31 18.01
CA ASN A 119 -1.62 17.32 18.51
C ASN A 119 -2.32 18.29 19.49
N SER A 120 -1.55 19.09 20.23
CA SER A 120 -2.08 19.97 21.30
C SER A 120 -3.03 21.07 20.81
N GLN A 121 -3.03 21.38 19.51
CA GLN A 121 -3.96 22.34 18.92
C GLN A 121 -5.31 21.71 18.56
N LEU A 122 -5.42 20.37 18.53
CA LEU A 122 -6.61 19.59 18.11
C LEU A 122 -7.13 19.85 16.68
N LEU A 123 -6.51 20.76 15.92
CA LEU A 123 -6.95 21.14 14.57
C LEU A 123 -6.57 20.11 13.49
N GLY A 124 -6.11 18.92 13.87
CA GLY A 124 -5.60 17.94 12.93
C GLY A 124 -4.22 18.31 12.36
N CYS A 125 -3.81 17.58 11.32
CA CYS A 125 -2.54 17.81 10.64
C CYS A 125 -2.68 18.82 9.48
N PHE A 126 -1.71 19.72 9.32
CA PHE A 126 -1.63 20.68 8.20
C PHE A 126 -0.53 20.35 7.19
N GLN A 127 0.05 19.15 7.26
CA GLN A 127 1.10 18.72 6.34
C GLN A 127 0.50 17.73 5.32
N PRO A 128 0.32 18.14 4.05
CA PRO A 128 -0.10 17.23 2.99
C PRO A 128 0.78 15.99 2.96
N THR A 129 0.19 14.82 2.69
CA THR A 129 0.86 13.50 2.64
C THR A 129 1.47 12.99 3.95
N HIS A 130 1.38 13.73 5.07
CA HIS A 130 1.90 13.25 6.35
C HIS A 130 1.13 12.01 6.82
N LYS A 131 1.85 10.94 7.11
CA LYS A 131 1.30 9.62 7.44
C LYS A 131 0.98 9.46 8.93
N CYS A 132 0.54 10.52 9.61
CA CYS A 132 0.08 10.45 10.99
C CYS A 132 -1.41 10.07 11.06
N ILE A 133 -1.82 9.39 12.13
CA ILE A 133 -3.22 8.97 12.31
C ILE A 133 -4.19 10.16 12.36
N ASP A 134 -3.73 11.30 12.90
CA ASP A 134 -4.45 12.56 12.95
C ASP A 134 -4.84 13.06 11.55
N ASN A 135 -3.90 13.03 10.61
CA ASN A 135 -4.18 13.38 9.21
C ASN A 135 -5.17 12.40 8.56
N VAL A 136 -5.00 11.09 8.81
CA VAL A 136 -5.87 10.05 8.26
C VAL A 136 -7.31 10.22 8.73
N ILE A 137 -7.53 10.39 10.04
CA ILE A 137 -8.86 10.58 10.62
C ILE A 137 -9.50 11.87 10.10
N HIS A 138 -8.78 13.00 10.12
CA HIS A 138 -9.33 14.27 9.61
C HIS A 138 -9.65 14.22 8.10
N CYS A 139 -8.82 13.57 7.29
CA CYS A 139 -9.11 13.40 5.86
C CYS A 139 -10.37 12.56 5.60
N LYS A 140 -10.66 11.58 6.46
CA LYS A 140 -11.81 10.66 6.31
C LYS A 140 -13.08 11.16 6.99
N ALA A 141 -12.97 11.98 8.03
CA ALA A 141 -14.11 12.64 8.66
C ALA A 141 -14.59 13.88 7.90
N GLY A 142 -13.70 14.54 7.15
CA GLY A 142 -13.98 15.78 6.44
C GLY A 142 -13.67 17.05 7.28
N PRO A 143 -13.72 18.24 6.64
CA PRO A 143 -13.29 19.50 7.26
C PRO A 143 -14.16 19.92 8.45
N ARG A 144 -15.42 19.46 8.53
CA ARG A 144 -16.30 19.71 9.70
C ARG A 144 -15.67 19.25 11.02
N LEU A 145 -14.85 18.18 11.00
CA LEU A 145 -14.13 17.72 12.19
C LEU A 145 -13.15 18.77 12.71
N ARG A 146 -12.40 19.43 11.82
CA ARG A 146 -11.48 20.51 12.20
C ARG A 146 -12.23 21.71 12.76
N THR A 147 -13.37 22.07 12.16
CA THR A 147 -14.21 23.16 12.64
C THR A 147 -14.75 22.88 14.05
N ALA A 148 -15.27 21.68 14.31
CA ALA A 148 -15.72 21.31 15.65
C ALA A 148 -14.59 21.32 16.69
N CYS A 149 -13.39 20.86 16.33
CA CYS A 149 -12.21 21.00 17.18
C CYS A 149 -11.86 22.48 17.44
N HIS A 150 -11.93 23.32 16.41
CA HIS A 150 -11.63 24.75 16.55
C HIS A 150 -12.59 25.43 17.53
N GLU A 151 -13.89 25.17 17.45
CA GLU A 151 -14.90 25.69 18.38
C GLU A 151 -14.61 25.27 19.84
N ILE A 152 -14.23 24.00 20.06
CA ILE A 152 -13.83 23.50 21.38
C ILE A 152 -12.61 24.28 21.90
N MET A 153 -11.61 24.51 21.04
CA MET A 153 -10.37 25.18 21.41
C MET A 153 -10.55 26.67 21.68
N GLU A 154 -11.40 27.35 20.91
CA GLU A 154 -11.78 28.75 21.14
C GLU A 154 -12.49 28.92 22.48
N GLN A 155 -13.45 28.04 22.80
CA GLN A 155 -14.13 28.05 24.09
C GLN A 155 -13.18 27.74 25.26
N GLN A 156 -12.21 26.86 25.04
CA GLN A 156 -11.21 26.50 26.04
C GLN A 156 -10.16 27.61 26.26
N GLY A 157 -9.81 28.36 25.22
CA GLY A 157 -8.85 29.48 25.27
C GLY A 157 -7.38 29.07 25.50
N ARG A 158 -7.05 27.77 25.40
CA ARG A 158 -5.67 27.25 25.55
C ARG A 158 -5.51 25.89 24.86
N GLU A 159 -4.27 25.55 24.54
CA GLU A 159 -3.91 24.22 24.01
C GLU A 159 -4.33 23.07 24.95
N GLU A 160 -4.63 21.93 24.33
CA GLU A 160 -5.06 20.72 25.02
C GLU A 160 -3.84 20.06 25.70
N PRO A 161 -3.91 19.80 27.02
CA PRO A 161 -2.80 19.25 27.76
C PRO A 161 -2.61 17.76 27.44
N VAL A 162 -1.37 17.28 27.63
CA VAL A 162 -1.06 15.86 27.46
C VAL A 162 -1.83 15.02 28.49
N GLY A 163 -2.48 13.94 28.04
CA GLY A 163 -3.26 13.02 28.88
C GLY A 163 -4.76 13.31 28.97
N SER A 164 -5.23 14.46 28.47
CA SER A 164 -6.66 14.78 28.43
C SER A 164 -7.27 14.54 27.05
N ALA A 165 -8.61 14.50 27.01
CA ALA A 165 -9.37 14.18 25.81
C ALA A 165 -10.53 15.15 25.56
N LYS A 166 -10.89 15.32 24.29
CA LYS A 166 -12.09 16.02 23.79
C LYS A 166 -12.87 15.10 22.86
N ILE A 167 -14.17 15.32 22.71
CA ILE A 167 -15.03 14.49 21.88
C ILE A 167 -15.78 15.35 20.86
N THR A 168 -15.87 14.84 19.63
CA THR A 168 -16.61 15.44 18.52
C THR A 168 -17.45 14.36 17.83
N SER A 169 -18.35 14.77 16.94
CA SER A 169 -19.04 13.83 16.04
C SER A 169 -18.08 13.21 15.03
N GLY A 170 -18.39 12.02 14.53
CA GLY A 170 -17.58 11.30 13.54
C GLY A 170 -17.73 11.81 12.11
N PHE A 171 -18.75 12.60 11.81
CA PHE A 171 -19.04 13.16 10.49
C PHE A 171 -19.04 12.09 9.39
N ALA A 172 -18.10 12.17 8.44
CA ALA A 172 -17.99 11.22 7.33
C ALA A 172 -17.28 9.89 7.70
N LEU A 173 -17.02 9.62 8.98
CA LEU A 173 -16.57 8.31 9.44
C LEU A 173 -17.75 7.35 9.66
N PRO A 174 -17.54 6.03 9.62
CA PRO A 174 -18.53 5.06 10.09
C PRO A 174 -18.81 5.19 11.59
N SER A 175 -17.81 5.59 12.38
CA SER A 175 -17.96 5.77 13.82
C SER A 175 -18.81 6.99 14.19
N LYS A 176 -19.60 6.90 15.26
CA LYS A 176 -20.47 8.01 15.72
C LYS A 176 -19.68 9.20 16.27
N TYR A 177 -18.58 8.94 16.97
CA TYR A 177 -17.74 9.97 17.62
C TYR A 177 -16.25 9.80 17.32
N VAL A 178 -15.51 10.90 17.43
CA VAL A 178 -14.04 10.91 17.52
C VAL A 178 -13.63 11.48 18.87
N ILE A 179 -12.80 10.75 19.60
CA ILE A 179 -12.21 11.21 20.86
C ILE A 179 -10.77 11.63 20.58
N HIS A 180 -10.46 12.90 20.73
CA HIS A 180 -9.15 13.46 20.48
C HIS A 180 -8.36 13.52 21.78
N THR A 181 -7.24 12.82 21.86
CA THR A 181 -6.34 12.82 23.03
C THR A 181 -4.92 13.19 22.63
N VAL A 182 -4.24 13.95 23.48
CA VAL A 182 -2.85 14.38 23.25
C VAL A 182 -1.90 13.48 24.03
N GLY A 183 -1.12 12.67 23.31
CA GLY A 183 -0.16 11.74 23.91
C GLY A 183 1.22 12.38 24.21
N PRO A 184 2.02 11.78 25.12
CA PRO A 184 3.38 12.23 25.40
C PRO A 184 4.30 12.05 24.18
N GLN A 185 5.32 12.91 24.05
CA GLN A 185 6.29 12.86 22.95
C GLN A 185 7.71 12.69 23.49
N LEU A 186 8.38 11.63 23.05
CA LEU A 186 9.73 11.28 23.49
C LEU A 186 10.77 11.59 22.41
N ARG A 187 12.03 11.75 22.84
CA ARG A 187 13.17 11.70 21.92
C ARG A 187 13.40 10.25 21.48
N ARG A 188 13.65 10.03 20.18
CA ARG A 188 13.96 8.69 19.66
C ARG A 188 15.11 8.05 20.43
N GLY A 189 14.86 6.84 20.96
CA GLY A 189 15.83 6.07 21.74
C GLY A 189 15.87 6.41 23.24
N ALA A 190 15.07 7.35 23.72
CA ALA A 190 14.94 7.62 25.14
C ALA A 190 13.99 6.63 25.82
N SER A 191 14.22 6.37 27.11
CA SER A 191 13.29 5.65 27.97
C SER A 191 12.23 6.61 28.54
N PRO A 192 10.96 6.19 28.65
CA PRO A 192 9.92 7.02 29.25
C PRO A 192 10.18 7.26 30.74
N THR A 193 9.88 8.47 31.19
CA THR A 193 9.81 8.85 32.60
C THR A 193 8.50 8.38 33.23
N ALA A 194 8.43 8.32 34.56
CA ALA A 194 7.20 7.96 35.27
C ALA A 194 6.01 8.87 34.91
N LYS A 195 6.27 10.17 34.72
CA LYS A 195 5.28 11.16 34.29
C LYS A 195 4.76 10.88 32.88
N GLU A 196 5.64 10.51 31.95
CA GLU A 196 5.21 10.18 30.57
C GLU A 196 4.41 8.88 30.53
N CYS A 197 4.74 7.89 31.37
CA CYS A 197 3.91 6.69 31.53
C CYS A 197 2.52 7.04 32.09
N GLU A 198 2.44 7.88 33.12
CA GLU A 198 1.18 8.36 33.68
C GLU A 198 0.35 9.13 32.66
N GLN A 199 0.99 10.00 31.86
CA GLN A 199 0.36 10.73 30.77
C GLN A 199 -0.21 9.81 29.69
N LEU A 200 0.53 8.77 29.30
CA LEU A 200 0.04 7.79 28.33
C LEU A 200 -1.19 7.05 28.88
N ASN A 201 -1.16 6.60 30.14
CA ASN A 201 -2.32 5.99 30.79
C ASN A 201 -3.52 6.93 30.83
N SER A 202 -3.29 8.19 31.20
CA SER A 202 -4.34 9.20 31.27
C SER A 202 -5.04 9.39 29.92
N CYS A 203 -4.34 9.27 28.78
CA CYS A 203 -4.97 9.32 27.46
C CYS A 203 -6.08 8.26 27.29
N TYR A 204 -5.84 7.02 27.73
CA TYR A 204 -6.81 5.94 27.61
C TYR A 204 -7.97 6.12 28.59
N ILE A 205 -7.66 6.39 29.86
CA ILE A 205 -8.68 6.53 30.91
C ILE A 205 -9.57 7.75 30.65
N SER A 206 -8.99 8.92 30.37
CA SER A 206 -9.75 10.14 30.06
C SER A 206 -10.65 9.95 28.84
N SER A 207 -10.24 9.14 27.85
CA SER A 207 -11.06 8.83 26.68
C SER A 207 -12.25 7.94 27.04
N LEU A 208 -12.03 6.90 27.86
CA LEU A 208 -13.09 6.00 28.34
C LEU A 208 -14.12 6.75 29.21
N ASP A 209 -13.64 7.55 30.16
CA ASP A 209 -14.49 8.36 31.04
C ASP A 209 -15.32 9.37 30.24
N LEU A 210 -14.71 10.02 29.24
CA LEU A 210 -15.40 10.99 28.39
C LEU A 210 -16.48 10.32 27.54
N LEU A 211 -16.20 9.13 26.99
CA LEU A 211 -17.22 8.37 26.27
C LEU A 211 -18.36 7.98 27.21
N LEU A 212 -18.05 7.49 28.41
CA LEU A 212 -19.04 7.05 29.40
C LEU A 212 -19.97 8.19 29.79
N LYS A 213 -19.40 9.38 30.03
CA LYS A 213 -20.17 10.60 30.29
C LYS A 213 -21.07 11.00 29.11
N THR A 214 -20.65 10.71 27.88
CA THR A 214 -21.37 11.12 26.66
C THR A 214 -22.54 10.18 26.34
N VAL A 215 -22.33 8.86 26.42
CA VAL A 215 -23.35 7.87 26.03
C VAL A 215 -24.19 7.36 27.21
N GLY A 216 -23.72 7.56 28.44
CA GLY A 216 -24.36 7.08 29.67
C GLY A 216 -24.15 5.58 29.92
N SER A 217 -24.23 5.18 31.18
CA SER A 217 -24.08 3.79 31.62
C SER A 217 -25.31 2.91 31.33
N GLU A 218 -26.48 3.52 31.13
CA GLU A 218 -27.75 2.82 30.87
C GLU A 218 -28.03 2.58 29.37
N SER A 219 -27.07 2.89 28.49
CA SER A 219 -27.25 2.66 27.05
C SER A 219 -27.53 1.19 26.77
N LYS A 220 -28.60 0.93 26.01
CA LYS A 220 -28.98 -0.42 25.55
C LYS A 220 -28.29 -0.83 24.25
N GLU A 221 -27.45 0.04 23.69
CA GLU A 221 -26.68 -0.24 22.48
C GLU A 221 -25.34 -0.92 22.84
N ASP A 222 -24.82 -1.72 21.91
CA ASP A 222 -23.45 -2.23 22.01
C ASP A 222 -22.47 -1.06 21.85
N ILE A 223 -21.81 -0.67 22.94
CA ILE A 223 -20.86 0.44 22.95
C ILE A 223 -19.47 -0.09 22.63
N SER A 224 -18.81 0.54 21.65
CA SER A 224 -17.44 0.16 21.28
C SER A 224 -16.54 1.37 21.08
N VAL A 225 -15.29 1.25 21.57
CA VAL A 225 -14.26 2.27 21.42
C VAL A 225 -12.98 1.66 20.89
N ALA A 226 -12.43 2.24 19.82
CA ALA A 226 -11.18 1.79 19.21
C ALA A 226 -10.03 2.76 19.48
N PHE A 227 -8.94 2.25 20.05
CA PHE A 227 -7.71 2.99 20.32
C PHE A 227 -6.64 2.65 19.29
N PRO A 228 -6.05 3.63 18.59
CA PRO A 228 -4.82 3.41 17.83
C PRO A 228 -3.63 3.28 18.79
N CYS A 229 -2.45 2.93 18.29
CA CYS A 229 -1.24 3.04 19.08
C CYS A 229 -0.88 4.53 19.34
N ILE A 230 -1.29 5.04 20.51
CA ILE A 230 -1.01 6.42 20.93
C ILE A 230 0.47 6.57 21.27
N SER A 231 1.10 7.65 20.79
CA SER A 231 2.49 8.03 21.06
C SER A 231 3.60 7.09 20.59
N THR A 232 3.29 5.94 19.99
CA THR A 232 4.29 5.08 19.37
C THR A 232 4.68 5.59 17.98
N GLY A 233 5.78 5.06 17.42
CA GLY A 233 6.20 5.37 16.05
C GLY A 233 6.77 6.79 15.85
N LEU A 234 5.90 7.77 15.56
CA LEU A 234 6.27 9.17 15.31
C LEU A 234 6.73 9.88 16.59
N PHE A 235 5.99 9.69 17.69
CA PHE A 235 6.30 10.29 19.00
C PHE A 235 7.22 9.43 19.87
N ALA A 236 7.74 8.34 19.30
CA ALA A 236 8.85 7.54 19.81
C ALA A 236 8.66 6.92 21.21
N PHE A 237 7.44 6.81 21.71
CA PHE A 237 7.16 5.99 22.89
C PHE A 237 7.42 4.51 22.53
N PRO A 238 8.26 3.77 23.29
CA PRO A 238 8.58 2.38 22.99
C PRO A 238 7.34 1.48 23.09
N SER A 239 6.96 0.80 22.00
CA SER A 239 5.77 -0.05 21.96
C SER A 239 5.79 -1.18 22.98
N ASP A 240 6.96 -1.76 23.24
CA ASP A 240 7.18 -2.82 24.23
C ASP A 240 6.93 -2.37 25.68
N VAL A 241 7.07 -1.08 25.96
CA VAL A 241 6.70 -0.46 27.24
C VAL A 241 5.24 0.01 27.24
N ALA A 242 4.76 0.57 26.12
CA ALA A 242 3.40 1.09 26.00
C ALA A 242 2.34 -0.01 26.12
N VAL A 243 2.51 -1.14 25.43
CA VAL A 243 1.53 -2.25 25.38
C VAL A 243 1.13 -2.74 26.77
N PRO A 244 2.07 -3.20 27.63
CA PRO A 244 1.70 -3.71 28.95
C PRO A 244 1.04 -2.63 29.81
N LEU A 245 1.54 -1.40 29.71
CA LEU A 245 1.06 -0.26 30.46
C LEU A 245 -0.42 0.04 30.14
N VAL A 246 -0.77 0.21 28.87
CA VAL A 246 -2.12 0.61 28.46
C VAL A 246 -3.13 -0.53 28.55
N VAL A 247 -2.72 -1.77 28.27
CA VAL A 247 -3.60 -2.94 28.41
C VAL A 247 -4.02 -3.13 29.86
N ASN A 248 -3.09 -2.98 30.82
CA ASN A 248 -3.42 -3.10 32.24
C ASN A 248 -4.35 -1.99 32.70
N SER A 249 -4.09 -0.73 32.33
CA SER A 249 -4.97 0.38 32.73
C SER A 249 -6.38 0.25 32.16
N VAL A 250 -6.54 -0.19 30.91
CA VAL A 250 -7.87 -0.46 30.33
C VAL A 250 -8.56 -1.63 31.04
N LYS A 251 -7.82 -2.71 31.33
CA LYS A 251 -8.35 -3.88 32.05
C LYS A 251 -8.82 -3.52 33.45
N GLU A 252 -8.04 -2.74 34.20
CA GLU A 252 -8.39 -2.23 35.53
C GLU A 252 -9.63 -1.34 35.46
N TRP A 253 -9.67 -0.38 34.51
CA TRP A 253 -10.84 0.48 34.33
C TRP A 253 -12.12 -0.33 34.03
N LEU A 254 -12.02 -1.37 33.20
CA LEU A 254 -13.15 -2.25 32.92
C LEU A 254 -13.59 -3.02 34.19
N GLN A 255 -12.65 -3.46 35.03
CA GLN A 255 -12.96 -4.15 36.29
C GLN A 255 -13.69 -3.23 37.29
N ASP A 256 -13.34 -1.95 37.32
CA ASP A 256 -13.98 -0.94 38.17
C ASP A 256 -15.39 -0.56 37.68
N HIS A 257 -15.74 -0.93 36.44
CA HIS A 257 -17.05 -0.67 35.82
C HIS A 257 -17.72 -1.98 35.33
N PRO A 258 -18.13 -2.88 36.24
CA PRO A 258 -18.77 -4.15 35.88
C PRO A 258 -20.17 -3.99 35.25
N GLU A 259 -20.85 -2.87 35.51
CA GLU A 259 -22.15 -2.54 34.92
C GLU A 259 -22.08 -2.33 33.40
N LEU A 260 -20.91 -1.95 32.88
CA LEU A 260 -20.64 -1.72 31.46
C LEU A 260 -20.33 -3.03 30.72
N SER A 261 -21.19 -4.03 30.91
CA SER A 261 -20.98 -5.39 30.38
C SER A 261 -21.05 -5.48 28.85
N THR A 262 -21.76 -4.56 28.19
CA THR A 262 -21.89 -4.46 26.71
C THR A 262 -20.76 -3.66 26.05
N TRP A 263 -19.86 -3.07 26.84
CA TRP A 263 -18.78 -2.25 26.31
C TRP A 263 -17.66 -3.10 25.73
N LYS A 264 -17.15 -2.70 24.57
CA LYS A 264 -16.01 -3.32 23.90
C LYS A 264 -14.90 -2.30 23.65
N VAL A 265 -13.70 -2.58 24.14
CA VAL A 265 -12.48 -1.81 23.87
C VAL A 265 -11.63 -2.53 22.83
N ILE A 266 -11.27 -1.84 21.76
CA ILE A 266 -10.52 -2.41 20.64
C ILE A 266 -9.15 -1.75 20.60
N PHE A 267 -8.09 -2.52 20.77
CA PHE A 267 -6.74 -2.09 20.43
C PHE A 267 -6.54 -2.25 18.92
N ASN A 268 -6.54 -1.12 18.20
CA ASN A 268 -6.26 -1.07 16.77
C ASN A 268 -4.76 -0.86 16.53
N THR A 269 -4.18 -1.71 15.68
CA THR A 269 -2.78 -1.63 15.27
C THR A 269 -2.66 -1.54 13.76
N PHE A 270 -1.52 -1.03 13.28
CA PHE A 270 -1.22 -0.94 11.84
C PHE A 270 0.06 -1.72 11.49
N LEU A 271 1.15 -1.49 12.24
CA LEU A 271 2.41 -2.17 11.98
C LEU A 271 2.37 -3.62 12.49
N PRO A 272 2.96 -4.58 11.74
CA PRO A 272 3.05 -5.98 12.19
C PRO A 272 3.70 -6.12 13.58
N ARG A 273 4.76 -5.36 13.84
CA ARG A 273 5.47 -5.39 15.13
C ARG A 273 4.58 -4.99 16.31
N ASP A 274 3.76 -3.94 16.15
CA ASP A 274 2.88 -3.49 17.23
C ASP A 274 1.79 -4.55 17.47
N TYR A 275 1.24 -5.13 16.39
CA TYR A 275 0.28 -6.23 16.49
C TYR A 275 0.84 -7.43 17.27
N GLU A 276 2.06 -7.87 16.93
CA GLU A 276 2.75 -8.97 17.61
C GLU A 276 2.93 -8.71 19.11
N LEU A 277 3.36 -7.49 19.49
CA LEU A 277 3.52 -7.12 20.89
C LEU A 277 2.19 -7.14 21.66
N TYR A 278 1.12 -6.57 21.09
CA TYR A 278 -0.22 -6.65 21.69
C TYR A 278 -0.71 -8.10 21.78
N HIS A 279 -0.49 -8.90 20.74
CA HIS A 279 -0.91 -10.29 20.68
C HIS A 279 -0.24 -11.12 21.78
N GLU A 280 1.09 -11.11 21.84
CA GLU A 280 1.88 -11.83 22.86
C GLU A 280 1.47 -11.40 24.27
N TYR A 281 1.29 -10.09 24.49
CA TYR A 281 0.92 -9.59 25.80
C TYR A 281 -0.51 -10.00 26.20
N LEU A 282 -1.50 -9.85 25.32
CA LEU A 282 -2.89 -10.24 25.60
C LEU A 282 -3.04 -11.75 25.79
N GLU A 283 -2.31 -12.57 25.03
CA GLU A 283 -2.25 -14.01 25.22
C GLU A 283 -1.70 -14.37 26.61
N SER A 284 -0.64 -13.69 27.05
CA SER A 284 -0.09 -13.87 28.41
C SER A 284 -1.11 -13.50 29.51
N GLN A 285 -1.94 -12.48 29.27
CA GLN A 285 -3.00 -12.08 30.19
C GLN A 285 -4.20 -13.03 30.17
N ASN A 286 -4.40 -13.77 29.08
CA ASN A 286 -5.44 -14.77 28.89
C ASN A 286 -4.98 -16.18 29.30
N GLY A 287 -4.10 -16.29 30.32
CA GLY A 287 -3.61 -17.59 30.81
C GLY A 287 -2.76 -18.37 29.80
N GLY A 288 -2.26 -17.73 28.75
CA GLY A 288 -1.52 -18.37 27.66
C GLY A 288 -2.39 -19.08 26.63
N PHE A 289 -3.72 -18.88 26.65
CA PHE A 289 -4.60 -19.40 25.61
C PHE A 289 -4.49 -18.55 24.34
N PRO A 290 -4.26 -19.16 23.16
CA PRO A 290 -4.14 -18.44 21.89
C PRO A 290 -5.32 -17.52 21.64
N LEU A 291 -5.04 -16.32 21.14
CA LEU A 291 -6.08 -15.38 20.76
C LEU A 291 -6.87 -15.93 19.55
N PRO A 292 -8.17 -15.62 19.47
CA PRO A 292 -8.95 -15.99 18.29
C PRO A 292 -8.37 -15.34 17.02
N PRO A 293 -8.47 -16.00 15.86
CA PRO A 293 -7.95 -15.46 14.61
C PRO A 293 -8.66 -14.16 14.24
N GLN A 294 -7.92 -13.22 13.66
CA GLN A 294 -8.49 -11.99 13.11
C GLN A 294 -9.56 -12.34 12.06
N PRO A 295 -10.67 -11.57 12.00
CA PRO A 295 -11.50 -11.56 10.82
C PRO A 295 -10.64 -11.23 9.60
N VAL A 296 -10.88 -11.95 8.50
CA VAL A 296 -10.15 -11.68 7.26
C VAL A 296 -10.50 -10.28 6.79
N ASP A 297 -9.48 -9.53 6.39
CA ASP A 297 -9.66 -8.19 5.81
C ASP A 297 -10.73 -8.24 4.71
N PRO A 298 -11.81 -7.45 4.82
CA PRO A 298 -12.84 -7.40 3.80
C PRO A 298 -12.30 -7.12 2.40
N ALA A 299 -11.26 -6.28 2.26
CA ALA A 299 -10.64 -6.01 0.97
C ALA A 299 -10.00 -7.28 0.39
N LEU A 300 -9.40 -8.12 1.24
CA LEU A 300 -8.84 -9.41 0.85
C LEU A 300 -9.93 -10.41 0.45
N GLN A 301 -11.07 -10.41 1.17
CA GLN A 301 -12.26 -11.17 0.78
C GLN A 301 -12.80 -10.74 -0.59
N LYS A 302 -12.91 -9.43 -0.82
CA LYS A 302 -13.34 -8.87 -2.10
C LYS A 302 -12.37 -9.27 -3.22
N ALA A 303 -11.06 -9.21 -2.97
CA ALA A 303 -10.06 -9.66 -3.94
C ALA A 303 -10.23 -11.15 -4.28
N LEU A 304 -10.37 -12.01 -3.26
CA LEU A 304 -10.65 -13.44 -3.47
C LEU A 304 -11.92 -13.65 -4.30
N GLN A 305 -13.00 -12.93 -3.98
CA GLN A 305 -14.27 -13.05 -4.70
C GLN A 305 -14.13 -12.62 -6.17
N LEU A 306 -13.46 -11.49 -6.44
CA LEU A 306 -13.18 -11.01 -7.80
C LEU A 306 -12.37 -12.06 -8.60
N VAL A 307 -11.41 -12.72 -7.97
CA VAL A 307 -10.62 -13.77 -8.62
C VAL A 307 -11.43 -15.06 -8.80
N LYS A 308 -12.29 -15.44 -7.85
CA LYS A 308 -13.19 -16.61 -7.94
C LYS A 308 -14.18 -16.50 -9.10
N ASP A 309 -14.76 -15.32 -9.25
CA ASP A 309 -15.80 -15.01 -10.22
C ASP A 309 -15.28 -14.81 -11.65
N ALA A 310 -13.97 -14.59 -11.82
CA ALA A 310 -13.38 -14.31 -13.11
C ALA A 310 -13.23 -15.56 -13.99
N ASP A 311 -13.41 -15.36 -15.30
CA ASP A 311 -13.14 -16.34 -16.34
C ASP A 311 -11.73 -16.18 -16.92
N TYR A 312 -11.21 -14.96 -16.94
CA TYR A 312 -9.91 -14.59 -17.50
C TYR A 312 -9.03 -13.92 -16.45
N LEU A 313 -7.71 -14.12 -16.55
CA LEU A 313 -6.72 -13.57 -15.63
C LEU A 313 -5.59 -12.86 -16.37
N VAL A 314 -5.31 -11.62 -15.99
CA VAL A 314 -4.03 -10.97 -16.27
C VAL A 314 -3.20 -10.92 -14.98
N ILE A 315 -1.97 -11.42 -15.03
CA ILE A 315 -0.98 -11.22 -13.96
C ILE A 315 -0.06 -10.08 -14.41
N ALA A 316 -0.09 -8.96 -13.70
CA ALA A 316 0.72 -7.79 -14.01
C ALA A 316 1.80 -7.58 -12.92
N GLY A 317 3.07 -7.70 -13.30
CA GLY A 317 4.20 -7.66 -12.36
C GLY A 317 5.10 -6.44 -12.51
N GLY A 318 5.24 -5.65 -11.43
CA GLY A 318 6.26 -4.62 -11.28
C GLY A 318 7.43 -5.04 -10.40
N ALA A 319 8.36 -4.12 -10.11
CA ALA A 319 9.56 -4.42 -9.33
C ALA A 319 9.24 -4.94 -7.91
N GLY A 320 8.11 -4.53 -7.33
CA GLY A 320 7.67 -5.04 -6.03
C GLY A 320 7.31 -6.53 -6.03
N LEU A 321 6.92 -7.12 -7.16
CA LEU A 321 6.74 -8.57 -7.29
C LEU A 321 8.07 -9.32 -7.11
N SER A 322 9.13 -8.82 -7.74
CA SER A 322 10.47 -9.40 -7.59
C SER A 322 11.01 -9.20 -6.17
N ALA A 323 10.75 -8.03 -5.56
CA ALA A 323 11.09 -7.78 -4.16
C ALA A 323 10.38 -8.75 -3.20
N ALA A 324 9.09 -9.06 -3.43
CA ALA A 324 8.33 -10.04 -2.66
C ALA A 324 8.92 -11.47 -2.76
N ALA A 325 9.57 -11.78 -3.89
CA ALA A 325 10.33 -13.03 -4.09
C ALA A 325 11.80 -12.95 -3.59
N GLY A 326 12.16 -11.88 -2.88
CA GLY A 326 13.48 -11.67 -2.29
C GLY A 326 14.46 -10.85 -3.14
N LEU A 327 14.10 -10.52 -4.39
CA LEU A 327 14.91 -9.69 -5.29
C LEU A 327 14.60 -8.20 -5.09
N ASP A 328 14.95 -7.67 -3.92
CA ASP A 328 14.78 -6.25 -3.64
C ASP A 328 16.02 -5.45 -4.06
N TYR A 329 15.90 -4.70 -5.15
CA TYR A 329 16.95 -3.83 -5.67
C TYR A 329 17.32 -2.68 -4.73
N THR A 330 16.46 -2.35 -3.77
CA THR A 330 16.68 -1.29 -2.78
C THR A 330 17.32 -1.81 -1.48
N SER A 331 17.52 -3.12 -1.35
CA SER A 331 18.06 -3.75 -0.16
C SER A 331 19.60 -3.74 -0.14
N GLU A 332 20.20 -3.07 0.85
CA GLU A 332 21.65 -3.15 1.11
C GLU A 332 22.07 -4.59 1.46
N LYS A 333 21.19 -5.38 2.12
CA LYS A 333 21.48 -6.78 2.46
C LYS A 333 21.59 -7.64 1.21
N VAL A 334 20.70 -7.45 0.24
CA VAL A 334 20.75 -8.16 -1.05
C VAL A 334 22.01 -7.74 -1.82
N MET A 335 22.31 -6.45 -1.88
CA MET A 335 23.53 -5.94 -2.52
C MET A 335 24.79 -6.52 -1.88
N GLN A 336 24.87 -6.56 -0.55
CA GLN A 336 26.00 -7.14 0.16
C GLN A 336 26.15 -8.64 -0.08
N LYS A 337 25.04 -9.38 -0.16
CA LYS A 337 25.05 -10.83 -0.42
C LYS A 337 25.61 -11.16 -1.80
N PHE A 338 25.16 -10.45 -2.85
CA PHE A 338 25.51 -10.80 -4.24
C PHE A 338 26.65 -9.99 -4.83
N HIS A 339 26.95 -8.83 -4.26
CA HIS A 339 28.02 -7.92 -4.67
C HIS A 339 28.86 -7.39 -3.48
N PRO A 340 29.41 -8.25 -2.60
CA PRO A 340 30.06 -7.81 -1.35
C PRO A 340 31.24 -6.85 -1.53
N GLY A 341 31.94 -6.95 -2.67
CA GLY A 341 33.13 -6.14 -2.97
C GLY A 341 32.87 -4.82 -3.70
N ILE A 342 31.64 -4.59 -4.21
CA ILE A 342 31.38 -3.48 -5.14
C ILE A 342 31.65 -2.11 -4.52
N ARG A 343 31.37 -1.93 -3.23
CA ARG A 343 31.59 -0.66 -2.53
C ARG A 343 33.06 -0.24 -2.42
N LYS A 344 33.99 -1.17 -2.61
CA LYS A 344 35.43 -0.85 -2.71
C LYS A 344 35.78 -0.20 -4.04
N VAL A 345 35.00 -0.49 -5.08
CA VAL A 345 35.20 -0.01 -6.46
C VAL A 345 34.30 1.21 -6.74
N LEU A 346 33.04 1.13 -6.36
CA LEU A 346 32.01 2.16 -6.49
C LEU A 346 31.36 2.43 -5.13
N PRO A 347 31.93 3.34 -4.30
CA PRO A 347 31.44 3.59 -2.94
C PRO A 347 29.97 4.02 -2.84
N SER A 348 29.43 4.62 -3.91
CA SER A 348 28.03 5.05 -4.01
C SER A 348 27.04 3.89 -4.24
N PHE A 349 27.50 2.70 -4.64
CA PHE A 349 26.65 1.55 -4.93
C PHE A 349 26.27 0.82 -3.63
N ARG A 350 25.33 1.41 -2.88
CA ARG A 350 24.77 0.84 -1.65
C ARG A 350 23.75 -0.25 -1.93
N THR A 351 22.98 -0.09 -3.00
CA THR A 351 21.92 -1.00 -3.43
C THR A 351 22.08 -1.30 -4.93
N MET A 352 21.46 -2.38 -5.42
CA MET A 352 21.49 -2.67 -6.87
C MET A 352 20.78 -1.58 -7.68
N TYR A 353 19.82 -0.86 -7.08
CA TYR A 353 19.13 0.25 -7.69
C TYR A 353 20.08 1.39 -8.12
N ASN A 354 21.22 1.57 -7.43
CA ASN A 354 22.20 2.59 -7.81
C ASN A 354 22.82 2.38 -9.20
N SER A 355 22.74 1.16 -9.77
CA SER A 355 23.17 0.90 -11.14
C SER A 355 22.21 1.46 -12.19
N ILE A 356 20.94 1.67 -11.83
CA ILE A 356 19.90 2.12 -12.75
C ILE A 356 20.13 3.61 -13.05
N GLY A 357 20.34 3.93 -14.33
CA GLY A 357 20.60 5.32 -14.77
C GLY A 357 22.03 5.81 -14.51
N HIS A 358 22.94 4.97 -14.00
CA HIS A 358 24.34 5.35 -13.88
C HIS A 358 24.97 5.51 -15.27
N THR A 359 25.61 6.65 -15.53
CA THR A 359 26.19 7.00 -16.85
C THR A 359 27.71 6.94 -16.89
N ASP A 360 28.37 7.07 -15.75
CA ASP A 360 29.83 7.26 -15.65
C ASP A 360 30.56 5.91 -15.63
N TRP A 361 30.35 5.14 -16.68
CA TRP A 361 30.88 3.81 -16.84
C TRP A 361 32.16 3.78 -17.66
N ASP A 362 33.18 3.14 -17.11
CA ASP A 362 34.22 2.50 -17.91
C ASP A 362 33.71 1.13 -18.41
N PRO A 363 33.84 0.77 -19.71
CA PRO A 363 33.20 -0.43 -20.26
C PRO A 363 33.60 -1.77 -19.60
N PRO A 364 34.89 -2.05 -19.30
CA PRO A 364 35.28 -3.22 -18.51
C PRO A 364 34.57 -3.33 -17.16
N LEU A 365 34.46 -2.23 -16.42
CA LEU A 365 33.77 -2.20 -15.13
C LEU A 365 32.26 -2.39 -15.28
N MET A 366 31.66 -1.71 -16.25
CA MET A 366 30.22 -1.81 -16.55
C MET A 366 29.82 -3.24 -16.88
N TRP A 367 30.53 -3.88 -17.81
CA TRP A 367 30.22 -5.24 -18.21
C TRP A 367 30.52 -6.24 -17.11
N GLY A 368 31.58 -6.05 -16.32
CA GLY A 368 31.85 -6.92 -15.18
C GLY A 368 30.75 -6.84 -14.12
N TYR A 369 30.27 -5.65 -13.78
CA TYR A 369 29.13 -5.49 -12.89
C TYR A 369 27.83 -6.07 -13.48
N LEU A 370 27.45 -5.65 -14.69
CA LEU A 370 26.19 -6.06 -15.32
C LEU A 370 26.13 -7.57 -15.54
N PHE A 371 27.20 -8.19 -16.07
CA PHE A 371 27.21 -9.64 -16.27
C PHE A 371 27.25 -10.43 -14.97
N LYS A 372 27.95 -9.94 -13.93
CA LYS A 372 27.88 -10.56 -12.61
C LYS A 372 26.48 -10.46 -12.00
N GLN A 373 25.79 -9.33 -12.19
CA GLN A 373 24.42 -9.15 -11.72
C GLN A 373 23.47 -10.08 -12.48
N ILE A 374 23.53 -10.08 -13.81
CA ILE A 374 22.67 -10.88 -14.68
C ILE A 374 22.87 -12.37 -14.47
N SER A 375 24.11 -12.83 -14.27
CA SER A 375 24.38 -14.26 -14.01
C SER A 375 23.58 -14.78 -12.82
N VAL A 376 23.29 -13.91 -11.84
CA VAL A 376 22.46 -14.23 -10.68
C VAL A 376 20.99 -13.92 -10.96
N VAL A 377 20.66 -12.66 -11.24
CA VAL A 377 19.28 -12.16 -11.33
C VAL A 377 18.47 -12.84 -12.44
N ARG A 378 19.08 -13.05 -13.62
CA ARG A 378 18.38 -13.61 -14.79
C ARG A 378 18.44 -15.13 -14.87
N PHE A 379 19.52 -15.73 -14.36
CA PHE A 379 19.84 -17.13 -14.64
C PHE A 379 19.95 -18.04 -13.41
N ASP A 380 19.96 -17.50 -12.19
CA ASP A 380 20.15 -18.31 -10.96
C ASP A 380 19.21 -17.89 -9.81
N TRP A 381 18.36 -16.87 -9.98
CA TRP A 381 17.64 -16.25 -8.85
C TRP A 381 16.67 -17.21 -8.16
N VAL A 382 16.05 -18.14 -8.89
CA VAL A 382 15.12 -19.13 -8.33
C VAL A 382 15.73 -19.94 -7.18
N ARG A 383 17.06 -20.15 -7.16
CA ARG A 383 17.75 -20.83 -6.05
C ARG A 383 17.95 -19.95 -4.81
N HIS A 384 17.78 -18.65 -4.95
CA HIS A 384 18.02 -17.64 -3.91
C HIS A 384 16.75 -16.97 -3.40
N ARG A 385 15.60 -17.21 -4.04
CA ARG A 385 14.31 -16.64 -3.65
C ARG A 385 14.00 -16.97 -2.18
N THR A 386 13.44 -16.01 -1.46
CA THR A 386 13.19 -16.12 -0.02
C THR A 386 11.73 -16.41 0.31
N ALA A 387 10.86 -16.47 -0.69
CA ALA A 387 9.43 -16.68 -0.53
C ALA A 387 8.83 -17.45 -1.71
N PRO A 388 7.74 -18.21 -1.51
CA PRO A 388 7.05 -18.98 -2.55
C PRO A 388 6.12 -18.14 -3.44
N THR A 389 6.44 -16.86 -3.66
CA THR A 389 5.59 -15.88 -4.35
C THR A 389 5.06 -16.39 -5.70
N TYR A 390 5.95 -16.98 -6.52
CA TYR A 390 5.58 -17.49 -7.83
C TYR A 390 4.87 -18.83 -7.77
N ASP A 391 4.99 -19.60 -6.68
CA ASP A 391 4.23 -20.84 -6.50
C ASP A 391 2.75 -20.52 -6.27
N TYR A 392 2.45 -19.47 -5.50
CA TYR A 392 1.09 -18.95 -5.36
C TYR A 392 0.53 -18.47 -6.69
N LEU A 393 1.30 -17.72 -7.48
CA LEU A 393 0.87 -17.28 -8.82
C LEU A 393 0.60 -18.44 -9.77
N LYS A 394 1.42 -19.51 -9.72
CA LYS A 394 1.18 -20.73 -10.50
C LYS A 394 -0.11 -21.42 -10.07
N ALA A 395 -0.38 -21.51 -8.77
CA ALA A 395 -1.61 -22.10 -8.25
C ALA A 395 -2.85 -21.30 -8.70
N ILE A 396 -2.82 -19.96 -8.57
CA ILE A 396 -3.88 -19.08 -9.05
C ILE A 396 -4.07 -19.24 -10.55
N ARG A 397 -2.99 -19.19 -11.35
CA ARG A 397 -3.05 -19.36 -12.81
C ARG A 397 -3.64 -20.70 -13.23
N ALA A 398 -3.19 -21.79 -12.60
CA ALA A 398 -3.64 -23.15 -12.93
C ALA A 398 -5.16 -23.28 -12.83
N ARG A 399 -5.78 -22.61 -11.87
CA ARG A 399 -7.24 -22.58 -11.68
C ARG A 399 -8.00 -21.96 -12.85
N PHE A 400 -7.40 -21.06 -13.63
CA PHE A 400 -8.00 -20.49 -14.85
C PHE A 400 -7.72 -21.39 -16.06
N GLU A 401 -6.45 -21.77 -16.27
CA GLU A 401 -6.04 -22.60 -17.40
C GLU A 401 -6.67 -24.00 -17.41
N ASN A 402 -6.93 -24.58 -16.24
CA ASN A 402 -7.61 -25.87 -16.13
C ASN A 402 -9.10 -25.79 -16.54
N ARG A 403 -9.71 -24.60 -16.48
CA ARG A 403 -11.10 -24.37 -16.93
C ARG A 403 -11.17 -24.05 -18.43
N GLU A 404 -10.31 -23.14 -18.89
CA GLU A 404 -10.24 -22.72 -20.29
C GLU A 404 -8.76 -22.44 -20.64
N PRO A 405 -8.10 -23.32 -21.41
CA PRO A 405 -6.73 -23.08 -21.84
C PRO A 405 -6.59 -21.78 -22.64
N GLY A 406 -5.56 -20.98 -22.33
CA GLY A 406 -5.35 -19.65 -22.91
C GLY A 406 -6.20 -18.54 -22.27
N SER A 407 -6.84 -18.82 -21.14
CA SER A 407 -7.59 -17.82 -20.35
C SER A 407 -6.69 -16.88 -19.53
N THR A 408 -5.36 -17.05 -19.58
CA THR A 408 -4.43 -16.20 -18.83
C THR A 408 -3.38 -15.53 -19.69
N PHE A 409 -2.96 -14.33 -19.27
CA PHE A 409 -1.82 -13.62 -19.83
C PHE A 409 -0.98 -12.99 -18.72
N VAL A 410 0.34 -12.93 -18.91
CA VAL A 410 1.28 -12.27 -18.00
C VAL A 410 1.84 -11.03 -18.69
N ILE A 411 1.84 -9.90 -17.99
CA ILE A 411 2.56 -8.70 -18.41
C ILE A 411 3.54 -8.27 -17.31
N THR A 412 4.70 -7.76 -17.68
CA THR A 412 5.67 -7.29 -16.69
C THR A 412 6.61 -6.21 -17.22
N THR A 413 7.00 -5.30 -16.32
CA THR A 413 8.09 -4.35 -16.54
C THR A 413 9.45 -4.92 -16.13
N ASN A 414 9.48 -6.08 -15.47
CA ASN A 414 10.69 -6.62 -14.89
C ASN A 414 11.54 -7.30 -15.98
N ALA A 415 12.82 -6.94 -16.02
CA ALA A 415 13.77 -7.51 -16.97
C ALA A 415 14.50 -8.76 -16.43
N ASP A 416 14.24 -9.14 -15.18
CA ASP A 416 14.84 -10.31 -14.50
C ASP A 416 14.40 -11.65 -15.10
N GLY A 417 13.24 -11.69 -15.75
CA GLY A 417 12.67 -12.90 -16.33
C GLY A 417 12.37 -13.98 -15.31
N MET A 418 12.01 -13.59 -14.08
CA MET A 418 11.59 -14.51 -13.01
C MET A 418 10.44 -15.43 -13.43
N PHE A 419 9.46 -14.93 -14.19
CA PHE A 419 8.39 -15.78 -14.74
C PHE A 419 8.94 -16.96 -15.56
N GLU A 420 9.92 -16.72 -16.43
CA GLU A 420 10.54 -17.79 -17.23
C GLU A 420 11.36 -18.75 -16.36
N GLN A 421 12.12 -18.21 -15.39
CA GLN A 421 12.90 -19.04 -14.45
C GLN A 421 11.99 -19.94 -13.59
N GLU A 422 10.78 -19.49 -13.28
CA GLU A 422 9.76 -20.18 -12.48
C GLU A 422 8.88 -21.13 -13.30
N GLY A 423 9.11 -21.24 -14.62
CA GLY A 423 8.44 -22.18 -15.51
C GLY A 423 7.11 -21.70 -16.09
N PHE A 424 6.84 -20.38 -16.12
CA PHE A 424 5.67 -19.86 -16.83
C PHE A 424 5.83 -20.01 -18.36
N PRO A 425 4.73 -20.29 -19.07
CA PRO A 425 4.74 -20.44 -20.53
C PRO A 425 5.08 -19.11 -21.23
N THR A 426 6.15 -19.10 -22.02
CA THR A 426 6.69 -17.89 -22.66
C THR A 426 5.77 -17.29 -23.73
N GLU A 427 4.87 -18.09 -24.31
CA GLU A 427 3.90 -17.66 -25.29
C GLU A 427 2.88 -16.66 -24.71
N SER A 428 2.57 -16.76 -23.42
CA SER A 428 1.62 -15.90 -22.72
C SER A 428 2.29 -14.87 -21.80
N ILE A 429 3.55 -14.50 -22.08
CA ILE A 429 4.28 -13.47 -21.31
C ILE A 429 4.66 -12.31 -22.23
N TYR A 430 4.30 -11.09 -21.82
CA TYR A 430 4.76 -9.86 -22.46
C TYR A 430 5.66 -9.04 -21.53
N ILE A 431 6.97 -9.06 -21.83
CA ILE A 431 7.99 -8.27 -21.11
C ILE A 431 8.15 -6.91 -21.79
N MET A 432 7.61 -5.86 -21.18
CA MET A 432 7.34 -4.59 -21.87
C MET A 432 8.55 -3.63 -21.93
N GLN A 433 9.52 -3.81 -21.03
CA GLN A 433 10.70 -2.94 -20.87
C GLN A 433 12.00 -3.54 -21.41
N GLY A 434 11.92 -4.70 -22.07
CA GLY A 434 13.09 -5.48 -22.48
C GLY A 434 13.52 -6.50 -21.43
N SER A 435 14.63 -7.20 -21.67
CA SER A 435 15.04 -8.35 -20.87
C SER A 435 16.54 -8.38 -20.66
N TYR A 436 16.99 -8.72 -19.45
CA TYR A 436 18.40 -9.02 -19.18
C TYR A 436 18.90 -10.27 -19.92
N GLY A 437 18.00 -11.12 -20.41
CA GLY A 437 18.32 -12.26 -21.28
C GLY A 437 18.71 -11.85 -22.71
N ARG A 438 18.59 -10.56 -23.06
CA ARG A 438 18.84 -10.05 -24.41
C ARG A 438 19.85 -8.91 -24.40
N ILE A 439 20.67 -8.86 -25.44
CA ILE A 439 21.67 -7.80 -25.67
C ILE A 439 21.48 -7.23 -27.07
N GLN A 440 21.61 -5.92 -27.25
CA GLN A 440 21.40 -5.24 -28.52
C GLN A 440 22.60 -4.38 -28.93
N CYS A 441 22.65 -4.00 -30.19
CA CYS A 441 23.58 -2.96 -30.62
C CYS A 441 23.18 -1.59 -30.02
N LYS A 442 24.17 -0.84 -29.50
CA LYS A 442 23.96 0.50 -28.94
C LYS A 442 23.66 1.55 -30.02
N ARG A 443 24.13 1.31 -31.25
CA ARG A 443 23.74 2.07 -32.44
C ARG A 443 22.96 1.10 -33.32
N PRO A 444 21.61 1.07 -33.26
CA PRO A 444 20.79 0.03 -33.88
C PRO A 444 21.00 -0.03 -35.40
N CYS A 445 22.07 -0.72 -35.82
CA CYS A 445 22.57 -0.73 -37.19
C CYS A 445 21.68 -1.57 -38.12
N ARG A 446 20.88 -2.45 -37.52
CA ARG A 446 19.81 -3.20 -38.15
C ARG A 446 18.67 -3.37 -37.14
N ILE A 447 17.49 -3.61 -37.67
CA ILE A 447 16.27 -3.81 -36.89
C ILE A 447 16.35 -5.09 -36.04
N ASP A 448 17.10 -6.08 -36.49
CA ASP A 448 17.29 -7.39 -35.87
C ASP A 448 18.61 -7.51 -35.08
N SER A 449 19.29 -6.40 -34.80
CA SER A 449 20.56 -6.39 -34.04
C SER A 449 20.36 -6.61 -32.53
N ILE A 450 19.76 -7.75 -32.17
CA ILE A 450 19.49 -8.26 -30.83
C ILE A 450 19.88 -9.73 -30.76
N TRP A 451 20.50 -10.15 -29.67
CA TRP A 451 20.98 -11.51 -29.44
C TRP A 451 20.68 -11.97 -28.01
N ASP A 452 20.82 -13.28 -27.76
CA ASP A 452 20.87 -13.81 -26.39
C ASP A 452 22.09 -13.26 -25.64
N SER A 453 21.89 -12.80 -24.41
CA SER A 453 22.98 -12.21 -23.61
C SER A 453 23.92 -13.28 -23.03
N LYS A 454 23.44 -14.52 -22.84
CA LYS A 454 24.17 -15.58 -22.15
C LYS A 454 25.55 -15.90 -22.76
N PRO A 455 25.70 -16.09 -24.09
CA PRO A 455 27.02 -16.38 -24.67
C PRO A 455 28.04 -15.23 -24.50
N PHE A 456 27.57 -13.98 -24.57
CA PHE A 456 28.41 -12.80 -24.32
C PHE A 456 28.82 -12.71 -22.85
N MET A 457 27.88 -12.99 -21.94
CA MET A 457 28.09 -13.01 -20.51
C MET A 457 29.09 -14.08 -20.10
N GLU A 458 28.92 -15.32 -20.56
CA GLU A 458 29.82 -16.44 -20.24
C GLU A 458 31.26 -16.13 -20.68
N LYS A 459 31.43 -15.67 -21.94
CA LYS A 459 32.73 -15.25 -22.47
C LYS A 459 33.37 -14.13 -21.64
N ALA A 460 32.60 -13.12 -21.25
CA ALA A 460 33.12 -12.02 -20.46
C ALA A 460 33.56 -12.51 -19.06
N LEU A 461 32.75 -13.34 -18.42
CA LEU A 461 32.98 -13.82 -17.06
C LEU A 461 34.19 -14.74 -16.93
N GLU A 462 34.73 -15.31 -18.02
CA GLU A 462 36.00 -16.04 -18.04
C GLU A 462 37.19 -15.20 -17.53
N SER A 463 37.13 -13.87 -17.73
CA SER A 463 38.17 -12.92 -17.28
C SER A 463 37.66 -11.91 -16.25
N PHE A 464 36.55 -12.21 -15.56
CA PHE A 464 36.00 -11.32 -14.54
C PHE A 464 36.83 -11.35 -13.26
N ASN A 465 37.29 -10.17 -12.82
CA ASN A 465 37.99 -10.01 -11.55
C ASN A 465 37.03 -9.54 -10.44
N PRO A 466 36.75 -10.36 -9.41
CA PRO A 466 35.79 -10.02 -8.35
C PRO A 466 36.25 -8.90 -7.40
N SER A 467 37.55 -8.58 -7.36
CA SER A 467 38.09 -7.50 -6.54
C SER A 467 37.92 -6.13 -7.21
N THR A 468 37.98 -6.09 -8.54
CA THR A 468 37.89 -4.85 -9.32
C THR A 468 36.57 -4.70 -10.07
N TYR A 469 35.76 -5.76 -10.14
CA TYR A 469 34.52 -5.86 -10.92
C TYR A 469 34.72 -5.64 -12.42
N ARG A 470 35.93 -5.85 -12.94
CA ARG A 470 36.28 -5.61 -14.34
C ARG A 470 36.39 -6.91 -15.10
N ILE A 471 36.06 -6.85 -16.39
CA ILE A 471 36.47 -7.83 -17.38
C ILE A 471 37.90 -7.51 -17.79
N GLU A 472 38.85 -8.40 -17.51
CA GLU A 472 40.27 -8.16 -17.75
C GLU A 472 40.69 -8.39 -19.21
N ASP A 473 40.04 -9.32 -19.91
CA ASP A 473 40.26 -9.54 -21.35
C ASP A 473 39.34 -8.62 -22.17
N PRO A 474 39.89 -7.67 -22.96
CA PRO A 474 39.10 -6.81 -23.84
C PRO A 474 38.23 -7.59 -24.85
N ALA A 475 38.60 -8.82 -25.21
CA ALA A 475 37.80 -9.67 -26.09
C ALA A 475 36.48 -10.15 -25.45
N GLY A 476 36.38 -10.08 -24.11
CA GLY A 476 35.16 -10.31 -23.35
C GLY A 476 34.17 -9.15 -23.39
N ILE A 477 34.58 -7.96 -23.84
CA ILE A 477 33.69 -6.80 -23.97
C ILE A 477 32.78 -6.98 -25.19
N PRO A 478 31.45 -7.00 -25.03
CA PRO A 478 30.52 -7.23 -26.13
C PRO A 478 30.64 -6.24 -27.29
N LYS A 479 30.75 -6.79 -28.50
CA LYS A 479 30.74 -6.06 -29.77
C LYS A 479 29.66 -6.61 -30.68
N CYS A 480 28.95 -5.71 -31.35
CA CYS A 480 27.85 -6.04 -32.23
C CYS A 480 28.34 -6.94 -33.37
N PRO A 481 27.81 -8.16 -33.54
CA PRO A 481 28.19 -9.06 -34.62
C PRO A 481 28.02 -8.47 -36.04
N ASN A 482 27.09 -7.51 -36.20
CA ASN A 482 26.77 -6.93 -37.52
C ASN A 482 27.66 -5.75 -37.92
N CYS A 483 28.05 -4.87 -36.98
CA CYS A 483 28.78 -3.62 -37.30
C CYS A 483 30.02 -3.39 -36.44
N ASN A 484 30.36 -4.35 -35.57
CA ASN A 484 31.44 -4.26 -34.58
C ASN A 484 31.31 -3.07 -33.60
N GLY A 485 30.15 -2.42 -33.55
CA GLY A 485 29.84 -1.33 -32.63
C GLY A 485 29.67 -1.80 -31.19
N GLY A 486 29.61 -0.85 -30.26
CA GLY A 486 29.30 -1.15 -28.86
C GLY A 486 27.90 -1.76 -28.71
N MET A 487 27.75 -2.61 -27.70
CA MET A 487 26.47 -3.20 -27.34
C MET A 487 25.99 -2.68 -25.99
N PHE A 488 24.73 -2.92 -25.68
CA PHE A 488 24.15 -2.74 -24.37
C PHE A 488 23.02 -3.75 -24.18
N LEU A 489 22.52 -3.94 -22.96
CA LEU A 489 21.37 -4.79 -22.70
C LEU A 489 20.14 -4.29 -23.46
N HIS A 490 19.27 -5.20 -23.91
CA HIS A 490 17.99 -4.83 -24.53
C HIS A 490 17.03 -4.35 -23.46
N LEU A 491 17.15 -3.07 -23.11
CA LEU A 491 16.36 -2.39 -22.08
C LEU A 491 15.93 -1.03 -22.60
N ARG A 492 14.71 -0.62 -22.26
CA ARG A 492 14.20 0.71 -22.64
C ARG A 492 14.86 1.81 -21.79
N VAL A 493 16.03 2.27 -22.24
CA VAL A 493 16.80 3.33 -21.56
C VAL A 493 16.83 4.64 -22.34
N ASP A 494 16.80 4.59 -23.67
CA ASP A 494 16.87 5.76 -24.55
C ASP A 494 16.29 5.44 -25.95
N GLY A 495 16.48 6.35 -26.91
CA GLY A 495 16.01 6.20 -28.30
C GLY A 495 16.72 5.12 -29.12
N SER A 496 17.72 4.42 -28.57
CA SER A 496 18.39 3.29 -29.24
C SER A 496 17.67 1.95 -29.04
N PHE A 497 16.66 1.89 -28.17
CA PHE A 497 15.93 0.66 -27.87
C PHE A 497 15.26 0.06 -29.11
N LEU A 498 15.60 -1.20 -29.42
CA LEU A 498 15.04 -1.92 -30.57
C LEU A 498 13.64 -2.47 -30.22
N GLN A 499 12.64 -1.59 -30.33
CA GLN A 499 11.23 -1.83 -29.98
C GLN A 499 10.58 -2.96 -30.80
N ASN A 500 10.97 -3.11 -32.06
CA ASN A 500 10.41 -4.08 -33.01
C ASN A 500 10.45 -5.52 -32.50
N ALA A 501 11.42 -5.88 -31.65
CA ALA A 501 11.50 -7.20 -31.04
C ALA A 501 10.34 -7.49 -30.08
N LEU A 502 9.65 -6.47 -29.58
CA LEU A 502 8.51 -6.58 -28.69
C LEU A 502 7.16 -6.41 -29.41
N ASP A 503 7.15 -5.94 -30.66
CA ASP A 503 5.92 -5.56 -31.35
C ASP A 503 5.00 -6.75 -31.66
N GLY A 504 5.58 -7.94 -31.91
CA GLY A 504 4.80 -9.17 -32.07
C GLY A 504 4.02 -9.50 -30.80
N LYS A 505 4.72 -9.60 -29.68
CA LYS A 505 4.12 -9.93 -28.38
C LYS A 505 3.14 -8.84 -27.90
N LYS A 506 3.43 -7.57 -28.20
CA LYS A 506 2.49 -6.44 -27.96
C LYS A 506 1.18 -6.62 -28.72
N ARG A 507 1.23 -7.00 -30.00
CA ARG A 507 0.03 -7.25 -30.81
C ARG A 507 -0.76 -8.45 -30.29
N GLU A 508 -0.07 -9.53 -29.91
CA GLU A 508 -0.69 -10.71 -29.32
C GLU A 508 -1.44 -10.37 -28.03
N TYR A 509 -0.79 -9.69 -27.08
CA TYR A 509 -1.43 -9.23 -25.84
C TYR A 509 -2.64 -8.33 -26.12
N LYS A 510 -2.48 -7.35 -27.02
CA LYS A 510 -3.59 -6.45 -27.38
C LYS A 510 -4.79 -7.22 -27.96
N ALA A 511 -4.55 -8.13 -28.91
CA ALA A 511 -5.60 -8.92 -29.53
C ALA A 511 -6.31 -9.82 -28.51
N TRP A 512 -5.56 -10.40 -27.58
CA TRP A 512 -6.11 -11.17 -26.47
C TRP A 512 -7.00 -10.30 -25.56
N CYS A 513 -6.52 -9.12 -25.14
CA CYS A 513 -7.31 -8.17 -24.34
C CYS A 513 -8.58 -7.72 -25.05
N ASP A 514 -8.48 -7.32 -26.32
CA ASP A 514 -9.63 -6.88 -27.12
C ASP A 514 -10.70 -7.99 -27.17
N THR A 515 -10.28 -9.25 -27.33
CA THR A 515 -11.16 -10.41 -27.35
C THR A 515 -11.84 -10.64 -26.00
N VAL A 516 -11.06 -10.64 -24.91
CA VAL A 516 -11.57 -10.89 -23.55
C VAL A 516 -12.52 -9.79 -23.11
N VAL A 517 -12.19 -8.51 -23.37
CA VAL A 517 -13.07 -7.38 -23.05
C VAL A 517 -14.35 -7.43 -23.87
N ALA A 518 -14.28 -7.81 -25.15
CA ALA A 518 -15.48 -7.99 -25.96
C ALA A 518 -16.38 -9.11 -25.42
N LYS A 519 -15.80 -10.24 -24.98
CA LYS A 519 -16.54 -11.32 -24.31
C LYS A 519 -17.14 -10.84 -22.99
N ALA A 520 -16.41 -10.05 -22.21
CA ALA A 520 -16.94 -9.51 -20.95
C ALA A 520 -18.19 -8.64 -21.18
N ALA A 521 -18.12 -7.76 -22.17
CA ALA A 521 -19.23 -6.87 -22.51
C ALA A 521 -20.45 -7.57 -23.13
N LYS A 522 -20.24 -8.63 -23.93
CA LYS A 522 -21.33 -9.26 -24.73
C LYS A 522 -21.86 -10.57 -24.15
N GLU A 523 -21.02 -11.30 -23.45
CA GLU A 523 -21.30 -12.68 -22.99
C GLU A 523 -21.37 -12.76 -21.46
N GLY A 524 -21.21 -11.64 -20.75
CA GLY A 524 -21.21 -11.59 -19.29
C GLY A 524 -20.00 -12.26 -18.64
N LYS A 525 -18.93 -12.50 -19.43
CA LYS A 525 -17.65 -13.01 -18.94
C LYS A 525 -16.95 -11.99 -18.05
N LYS A 526 -16.03 -12.44 -17.22
CA LYS A 526 -15.29 -11.56 -16.29
C LYS A 526 -13.78 -11.69 -16.45
N LEU A 527 -13.10 -10.55 -16.48
CA LEU A 527 -11.65 -10.46 -16.44
C LEU A 527 -11.20 -9.88 -15.10
N VAL A 528 -10.26 -10.54 -14.44
CA VAL A 528 -9.53 -9.97 -13.30
C VAL A 528 -8.08 -9.69 -13.66
N ILE A 529 -7.58 -8.52 -13.28
CA ILE A 529 -6.18 -8.13 -13.34
C ILE A 529 -5.63 -8.22 -11.93
N VAL A 530 -4.59 -9.03 -11.72
CA VAL A 530 -3.86 -9.09 -10.45
C VAL A 530 -2.54 -8.34 -10.66
N GLU A 531 -2.51 -7.07 -10.24
CA GLU A 531 -1.36 -6.17 -10.37
C GLU A 531 -0.53 -6.17 -9.08
N ILE A 532 0.75 -6.50 -9.19
CA ILE A 532 1.61 -6.76 -8.03
C ILE A 532 2.86 -5.88 -8.10
N GLY A 533 2.98 -4.97 -7.13
CA GLY A 533 4.21 -4.20 -6.94
C GLY A 533 4.56 -3.26 -8.08
N ALA A 534 3.58 -2.82 -8.88
CA ALA A 534 3.77 -1.76 -9.87
C ALA A 534 3.74 -0.38 -9.18
N GLY A 535 4.88 0.29 -9.17
CA GLY A 535 5.04 1.64 -8.62
C GLY A 535 5.00 2.75 -9.69
N PHE A 536 5.45 3.94 -9.31
CA PHE A 536 5.40 5.15 -10.14
C PHE A 536 6.70 5.47 -10.91
N ASN A 537 7.65 4.54 -11.00
CA ASN A 537 8.85 4.74 -11.84
C ASN A 537 8.50 4.78 -13.34
N THR A 538 7.60 3.90 -13.80
CA THR A 538 7.12 3.85 -15.19
C THR A 538 5.61 3.54 -15.27
N PRO A 539 4.75 4.36 -14.66
CA PRO A 539 3.34 4.03 -14.44
C PRO A 539 2.55 3.91 -15.75
N GLY A 540 3.00 4.58 -16.82
CA GLY A 540 2.40 4.46 -18.16
C GLY A 540 2.56 3.09 -18.84
N VAL A 541 3.31 2.15 -18.24
CA VAL A 541 3.55 0.82 -18.84
C VAL A 541 2.59 -0.25 -18.32
N ILE A 542 2.33 -0.28 -17.01
CA ILE A 542 1.41 -1.26 -16.37
C ILE A 542 0.28 -0.53 -15.67
N ARG A 543 0.62 0.34 -14.70
CA ARG A 543 -0.33 0.91 -13.76
C ARG A 543 -1.51 1.63 -14.43
N PHE A 544 -1.23 2.63 -15.28
CA PHE A 544 -2.28 3.39 -15.96
C PHE A 544 -3.05 2.56 -17.00
N PRO A 545 -2.40 1.68 -17.80
CA PRO A 545 -3.13 0.73 -18.64
C PRO A 545 -4.10 -0.19 -17.88
N ASP A 546 -3.68 -0.75 -16.75
CA ASP A 546 -4.51 -1.68 -15.95
C ASP A 546 -5.70 -0.95 -15.31
N GLU A 547 -5.48 0.24 -14.76
CA GLU A 547 -6.55 1.11 -14.25
C GLU A 547 -7.59 1.44 -15.32
N ARG A 548 -7.14 1.77 -16.54
CA ARG A 548 -8.01 2.06 -17.68
C ARG A 548 -8.79 0.82 -18.10
N LEU A 549 -8.14 -0.35 -18.13
CA LEU A 549 -8.80 -1.60 -18.49
C LEU A 549 -9.89 -1.95 -17.47
N ALA A 550 -9.66 -1.65 -16.19
CA ALA A 550 -10.63 -1.85 -15.12
C ALA A 550 -11.81 -0.86 -15.12
N THR A 551 -11.86 0.11 -16.04
CA THR A 551 -13.04 0.97 -16.23
C THR A 551 -14.14 0.31 -17.08
N TYR A 552 -13.81 -0.77 -17.80
CA TYR A 552 -14.78 -1.50 -18.61
C TYR A 552 -15.65 -2.43 -17.75
N ASP A 553 -16.93 -2.54 -18.11
CA ASP A 553 -17.85 -3.48 -17.49
C ASP A 553 -17.33 -4.93 -17.61
N GLY A 554 -17.39 -5.67 -16.49
CA GLY A 554 -16.88 -7.04 -16.42
C GLY A 554 -15.36 -7.17 -16.26
N VAL A 555 -14.63 -6.04 -16.16
CA VAL A 555 -13.19 -6.04 -15.82
C VAL A 555 -13.01 -5.54 -14.39
N SER A 556 -12.10 -6.16 -13.62
CA SER A 556 -11.77 -5.74 -12.26
C SER A 556 -10.27 -5.79 -12.00
N LEU A 557 -9.77 -4.85 -11.19
CA LEU A 557 -8.38 -4.75 -10.76
C LEU A 557 -8.23 -5.14 -9.28
N VAL A 558 -7.40 -6.14 -9.01
CA VAL A 558 -6.86 -6.44 -7.69
C VAL A 558 -5.43 -5.92 -7.65
N ARG A 559 -5.22 -4.79 -6.97
CA ARG A 559 -3.90 -4.18 -6.81
C ARG A 559 -3.29 -4.57 -5.49
N ILE A 560 -2.09 -5.13 -5.51
CA ILE A 560 -1.32 -5.53 -4.33
C ILE A 560 -0.06 -4.67 -4.28
N ASN A 561 -0.02 -3.69 -3.38
CA ASN A 561 1.10 -2.75 -3.30
C ASN A 561 1.25 -2.19 -1.88
N ALA A 562 2.44 -2.33 -1.29
CA ALA A 562 2.72 -1.90 0.08
C ALA A 562 2.68 -0.37 0.28
N GLN A 563 2.92 0.42 -0.77
CA GLN A 563 3.03 1.88 -0.66
C GLN A 563 1.90 2.62 -1.37
N HIS A 564 1.43 2.05 -2.47
CA HIS A 564 0.48 2.69 -3.39
C HIS A 564 -0.67 1.73 -3.77
N PRO A 565 -1.45 1.23 -2.79
CA PRO A 565 -2.53 0.27 -3.02
C PRO A 565 -3.77 0.88 -3.69
N GLU A 566 -3.92 2.20 -3.66
CA GLU A 566 -5.09 2.91 -4.15
C GLU A 566 -5.40 2.63 -5.63
N ILE A 567 -6.69 2.62 -5.98
CA ILE A 567 -7.18 2.52 -7.35
C ILE A 567 -8.06 3.75 -7.65
N PRO A 568 -8.09 4.24 -8.91
CA PRO A 568 -8.99 5.33 -9.30
C PRO A 568 -10.44 5.02 -9.01
N PHE A 569 -11.24 6.04 -8.70
CA PHE A 569 -12.67 5.87 -8.48
C PHE A 569 -13.39 5.38 -9.74
N GLU A 570 -12.94 5.69 -10.94
CA GLU A 570 -13.52 5.13 -12.16
C GLU A 570 -13.22 3.63 -12.36
N SER A 571 -12.18 3.10 -11.72
CA SER A 571 -11.77 1.70 -11.88
C SER A 571 -12.58 0.77 -10.96
N ASN A 572 -12.98 -0.38 -11.49
CA ASN A 572 -13.59 -1.47 -10.74
C ASN A 572 -12.50 -2.28 -10.04
N GLY A 573 -12.69 -2.59 -8.75
CA GLY A 573 -11.76 -3.50 -8.07
C GLY A 573 -11.54 -3.21 -6.59
N VAL A 574 -10.34 -3.57 -6.14
CA VAL A 574 -9.87 -3.38 -4.76
C VAL A 574 -8.35 -3.22 -4.70
N GLY A 575 -7.91 -2.33 -3.82
CA GLY A 575 -6.51 -2.15 -3.46
C GLY A 575 -6.18 -2.84 -2.14
N LEU A 576 -5.03 -3.49 -2.08
CA LEU A 576 -4.51 -4.21 -0.91
C LEU A 576 -3.15 -3.66 -0.54
N SER A 577 -3.06 -3.11 0.68
CA SER A 577 -1.82 -2.60 1.26
C SER A 577 -1.07 -3.73 1.96
N GLY A 578 0.19 -3.97 1.57
CA GLY A 578 1.08 -4.86 2.29
C GLY A 578 2.05 -5.64 1.39
N ASP A 579 2.72 -6.60 2.01
CA ASP A 579 3.52 -7.59 1.28
C ASP A 579 2.61 -8.45 0.39
N ALA A 580 3.13 -8.84 -0.78
CA ALA A 580 2.34 -9.63 -1.73
C ALA A 580 2.12 -11.07 -1.26
N ASN A 581 3.04 -11.68 -0.50
CA ASN A 581 2.98 -13.10 -0.17
C ASN A 581 1.75 -13.47 0.67
N PRO A 582 1.40 -12.79 1.79
CA PRO A 582 0.21 -13.14 2.56
C PRO A 582 -1.08 -13.08 1.73
N THR A 583 -1.19 -12.07 0.86
CA THR A 583 -2.35 -11.90 -0.03
C THR A 583 -2.42 -13.03 -1.06
N LEU A 584 -1.32 -13.30 -1.76
CA LEU A 584 -1.26 -14.32 -2.80
C LEU A 584 -1.46 -15.73 -2.22
N GLN A 585 -0.87 -16.00 -1.05
CA GLN A 585 -1.08 -17.23 -0.31
C GLN A 585 -2.56 -17.43 0.01
N TYR A 586 -3.18 -16.43 0.63
CA TYR A 586 -4.60 -16.47 0.99
C TYR A 586 -5.47 -16.76 -0.24
N ILE A 587 -5.26 -16.04 -1.33
CA ILE A 587 -6.00 -16.25 -2.58
C ILE A 587 -5.75 -17.67 -3.12
N ALA A 588 -4.50 -18.12 -3.20
CA ALA A 588 -4.16 -19.45 -3.74
C ALA A 588 -4.79 -20.59 -2.93
N GLU A 589 -4.73 -20.52 -1.60
CA GLU A 589 -5.28 -21.55 -0.70
C GLU A 589 -6.82 -21.63 -0.79
N HIS A 590 -7.50 -20.49 -0.98
CA HIS A 590 -8.96 -20.42 -1.03
C HIS A 590 -9.55 -20.50 -2.45
N LEU A 591 -8.68 -20.65 -3.47
CA LEU A 591 -9.05 -20.96 -4.86
C LEU A 591 -8.95 -22.45 -5.20
N ALA A 592 -8.37 -23.26 -4.31
CA ALA A 592 -8.29 -24.71 -4.47
C ALA A 592 -9.68 -25.31 -4.76
N PRO A 593 -9.76 -26.33 -5.62
CA PRO A 593 -10.99 -26.79 -6.30
C PRO A 593 -12.19 -27.06 -5.39
#